data_AF-A0A2V6N0F6-F1
#
_entry.id   AF-A0A2V6N0F6-F1
#
_cell.length_a   1.000
_cell.length_b   1.000
_cell.length_c   1.000
_cell.angle_alpha   90.00
_cell.angle_beta   90.00
_cell.angle_gamma   90.00
#
_symmetry.space_group_name_H-M   'P 1'
#
loop_
_entity.id
_entity.type
_entity.pdbx_description
1 polymer ?
#
loop_
_entity_poly.entity_id
_entity_poly.type
_entity_poly.pdbx_seq_one_letter_code
_entity_poly.pdbx_strand_id
1 'polypeptide(L)'
;MVSCAFSAERPNVPAIRLNPAALEFAQQLIREGRVVLDGKGAWAGHRPSPREENEFIRLHGLGQYAKWHLGIDRRHGEETKTHHKFPFGDFTALHRCGLLAVKARAHEYGYAEIETAADELLSRIEIK
;
A
#
# COMPACT_ATOMS: atom_id res chain seq x y z
N MET A 1 20.89 -11.42 45.74
CA MET A 1 19.60 -11.72 45.08
C MET A 1 19.68 -11.19 43.67
N VAL A 2 19.69 -12.08 42.68
CA VAL A 2 19.89 -11.75 41.27
C VAL A 2 18.60 -11.13 40.73
N SER A 3 18.64 -9.84 40.40
CA SER A 3 17.57 -9.16 39.66
C SER A 3 17.87 -9.37 38.17
N CYS A 4 17.30 -10.42 37.58
CA CYS A 4 17.21 -10.54 36.12
C CYS A 4 15.87 -9.94 35.70
N ALA A 5 15.89 -8.67 35.32
CA ALA A 5 14.83 -8.10 34.51
C ALA A 5 14.89 -8.79 33.14
N PHE A 6 13.94 -9.69 32.87
CA PHE A 6 13.70 -10.23 31.54
C PHE A 6 13.18 -9.07 30.69
N SER A 7 14.10 -8.33 30.06
CA SER A 7 13.75 -7.40 29.00
C SER A 7 13.16 -8.22 27.88
N ALA A 8 11.82 -8.30 27.85
CA ALA A 8 11.10 -8.82 26.71
C ALA A 8 11.48 -7.94 25.52
N GLU A 9 12.39 -8.42 24.68
CA GLU A 9 12.59 -7.92 23.32
C GLU A 9 11.21 -7.98 22.67
N ARG A 10 10.53 -6.83 22.60
CA ARG A 10 9.32 -6.74 21.81
C ARG A 10 9.77 -7.12 20.40
N PRO A 11 9.14 -8.11 19.75
CA PRO A 11 9.43 -8.35 18.34
C PRO A 11 9.36 -6.99 17.66
N ASN A 12 10.36 -6.66 16.83
CA ASN A 12 10.33 -5.47 16.00
C ASN A 12 9.19 -5.68 15.01
N VAL A 13 7.96 -5.43 15.47
CA VAL A 13 6.74 -5.46 14.68
C VAL A 13 6.94 -4.30 13.73
N PRO A 14 7.15 -4.53 12.41
CA PRO A 14 7.22 -3.44 11.47
C PRO A 14 5.97 -2.58 11.68
N ALA A 15 6.25 -1.29 11.87
CA ALA A 15 5.22 -0.29 12.11
C ALA A 15 4.16 -0.30 11.02
N ILE A 16 4.60 -0.64 9.80
CA ILE A 16 3.76 -0.78 8.63
C ILE A 16 3.56 -2.27 8.32
N ARG A 17 2.30 -2.68 8.18
CA ARG A 17 1.88 -4.04 7.80
C ARG A 17 1.16 -4.04 6.47
N LEU A 18 1.11 -5.19 5.81
CA LEU A 18 0.29 -5.38 4.62
C LEU A 18 -1.19 -5.19 4.94
N ASN A 19 -1.90 -4.48 4.07
CA ASN A 19 -3.34 -4.35 4.12
C ASN A 19 -4.01 -5.46 3.29
N PRO A 20 -4.62 -6.48 3.90
CA PRO A 20 -5.23 -7.59 3.17
C PRO A 20 -6.42 -7.12 2.31
N ALA A 21 -7.19 -6.13 2.78
CA ALA A 21 -8.31 -5.59 2.01
C ALA A 21 -7.84 -4.87 0.74
N ALA A 22 -6.68 -4.20 0.79
CA ALA A 22 -6.09 -3.56 -0.37
C ALA A 22 -5.52 -4.58 -1.36
N LEU A 23 -4.92 -5.67 -0.88
CA LEU A 23 -4.43 -6.74 -1.74
C LEU A 23 -5.58 -7.40 -2.52
N GLU A 24 -6.65 -7.79 -1.83
CA GLU A 24 -7.86 -8.34 -2.46
C GLU A 24 -8.46 -7.38 -3.48
N PHE A 25 -8.52 -6.09 -3.14
CA PHE A 25 -9.02 -5.05 -4.03
C PHE A 25 -8.14 -4.87 -5.28
N ALA A 26 -6.82 -4.86 -5.12
CA ALA A 26 -5.88 -4.81 -6.25
C ALA A 26 -6.03 -6.03 -7.18
N GLN A 27 -6.16 -7.23 -6.61
CA GLN A 27 -6.42 -8.43 -7.40
C GLN A 27 -7.77 -8.35 -8.14
N GLN A 28 -8.81 -7.81 -7.51
CA GLN A 28 -10.09 -7.59 -8.16
C GLN A 28 -9.98 -6.64 -9.35
N LEU A 29 -9.26 -5.52 -9.22
CA LEU A 29 -9.00 -4.60 -10.33
C LEU A 29 -8.28 -5.27 -11.49
N ILE A 30 -7.28 -6.12 -11.20
CA ILE A 30 -6.55 -6.90 -12.21
C ILE A 30 -7.48 -7.88 -12.94
N ARG A 31 -8.38 -8.56 -12.20
CA ARG A 31 -9.40 -9.44 -12.78
C ARG A 31 -10.34 -8.68 -13.70
N GLU A 32 -10.84 -7.53 -13.25
CA GLU A 32 -11.73 -6.63 -14.02
C GLU A 32 -11.05 -5.94 -15.19
N GLY A 33 -9.72 -6.01 -15.31
CA GLY A 33 -8.96 -5.33 -16.36
C GLY A 33 -8.84 -3.82 -16.14
N ARG A 34 -9.12 -3.34 -14.91
CA ARG A 34 -8.95 -1.93 -14.52
C ARG A 34 -7.50 -1.65 -14.14
N VAL A 35 -6.60 -1.85 -15.11
CA VAL A 35 -5.16 -1.70 -14.94
C VAL A 35 -4.60 -0.81 -16.05
N VAL A 36 -3.79 0.16 -15.67
CA VAL A 36 -3.05 1.03 -16.57
C VAL A 36 -1.59 0.57 -16.63
N LEU A 37 -1.18 0.14 -17.82
CA LEU A 37 0.18 -0.33 -18.11
C LEU A 37 1.12 0.85 -18.41
N ASP A 38 1.39 1.67 -17.40
CA ASP A 38 2.29 2.80 -17.54
C ASP A 38 3.78 2.41 -17.55
N GLY A 39 4.59 3.27 -18.17
CA GLY A 39 6.04 3.18 -18.16
C GLY A 39 6.67 3.37 -16.77
N LYS A 40 7.89 2.86 -16.59
CA LYS A 40 8.68 3.05 -15.36
C LYS A 40 8.91 4.55 -15.10
N GLY A 41 8.73 5.01 -13.86
CA GLY A 41 9.04 6.39 -13.44
C GLY A 41 7.90 7.41 -13.55
N ALA A 42 6.74 7.04 -14.14
CA ALA A 42 5.60 7.95 -14.28
C ALA A 42 4.82 8.21 -12.97
N TRP A 43 5.09 7.42 -11.92
CA TRP A 43 4.27 7.43 -10.69
C TRP A 43 4.23 8.78 -9.98
N ALA A 44 5.31 9.57 -10.02
CA ALA A 44 5.33 10.89 -9.39
C ALA A 44 4.30 11.87 -10.00
N GLY A 45 3.95 11.69 -11.28
CA GLY A 45 2.92 12.48 -11.96
C GLY A 45 1.53 11.86 -11.91
N HIS A 46 1.41 10.53 -11.72
CA HIS A 46 0.13 9.81 -11.67
C HIS A 46 -0.43 9.66 -10.26
N ARG A 47 0.38 9.90 -9.22
CA ARG A 47 -0.09 9.87 -7.84
C ARG A 47 -1.12 10.99 -7.62
N PRO A 48 -2.30 10.68 -7.05
CA PRO A 48 -3.29 11.70 -6.71
C PRO A 48 -2.70 12.83 -5.87
N SER A 49 -3.11 14.06 -6.17
CA SER A 49 -2.74 15.22 -5.35
C SER A 49 -3.43 15.14 -3.98
N PRO A 50 -2.90 15.82 -2.94
CA PRO A 50 -3.55 15.87 -1.64
C PRO A 50 -5.01 16.37 -1.69
N ARG A 51 -5.34 17.21 -2.68
CA ARG A 51 -6.70 17.70 -2.92
C ARG A 51 -7.62 16.59 -3.43
N GLU A 52 -7.16 15.79 -4.38
CA GLU A 52 -7.91 14.63 -4.91
C GLU A 52 -8.10 13.55 -3.85
N GLU A 53 -7.07 13.26 -3.06
CA GLU A 53 -7.17 12.34 -1.92
C GLU A 53 -8.26 12.79 -0.93
N ASN A 54 -8.25 14.07 -0.54
CA ASN A 54 -9.24 14.61 0.40
C ASN A 54 -10.65 14.61 -0.19
N GLU A 55 -10.78 14.91 -1.49
CA GLU A 55 -12.07 14.86 -2.19
C GLU A 55 -12.61 13.43 -2.28
N PHE A 56 -11.76 12.47 -2.61
CA PHE A 56 -12.13 11.05 -2.63
C PHE A 56 -12.59 10.58 -1.24
N ILE A 57 -11.87 10.95 -0.18
CA ILE A 57 -12.28 10.65 1.20
C ILE A 57 -13.62 11.30 1.53
N ARG A 58 -13.87 12.54 1.09
CA ARG A 58 -15.15 13.24 1.31
C ARG A 58 -16.32 12.53 0.61
N LEU A 59 -16.11 12.03 -0.61
CA LEU A 59 -17.15 11.41 -1.43
C LEU A 59 -17.40 9.93 -1.08
N HIS A 60 -16.34 9.17 -0.78
CA HIS A 60 -16.37 7.71 -0.65
C HIS A 60 -16.02 7.20 0.76
N GLY A 61 -15.51 8.08 1.63
CA GLY A 61 -15.07 7.74 2.98
C GLY A 61 -13.65 7.17 3.04
N LEU A 62 -13.10 7.17 4.26
CA LEU A 62 -11.78 6.61 4.56
C LEU A 62 -11.69 5.10 4.28
N GLY A 63 -12.78 4.36 4.46
CA GLY A 63 -12.80 2.91 4.20
C GLY A 63 -12.55 2.53 2.74
N GLN A 64 -13.01 3.35 1.78
CA GLN A 64 -12.66 3.15 0.37
C GLN A 64 -11.23 3.61 0.08
N TYR A 65 -10.81 4.73 0.69
CA TYR A 65 -9.44 5.23 0.56
C TYR A 65 -8.40 4.20 1.06
N ALA A 66 -8.70 3.50 2.15
CA ALA A 66 -7.88 2.43 2.71
C ALA A 66 -7.56 1.32 1.71
N LYS A 67 -8.50 0.96 0.83
CA LYS A 67 -8.32 -0.12 -0.16
C LYS A 67 -7.30 0.21 -1.23
N TRP A 68 -7.03 1.48 -1.47
CA TRP A 68 -6.05 1.94 -2.46
C TRP A 68 -4.61 1.96 -1.93
N HIS A 69 -4.39 1.48 -0.70
CA HIS A 69 -3.15 1.57 0.04
C HIS A 69 -2.71 0.19 0.56
N LEU A 70 -1.62 -0.34 0.01
CA LEU A 70 -1.10 -1.68 0.34
C LEU A 70 -0.50 -1.76 1.75
N GLY A 71 -0.14 -0.64 2.36
CA GLY A 71 0.42 -0.61 3.71
C GLY A 71 -0.48 0.08 4.71
N ILE A 72 -0.51 -0.45 5.93
CA ILE A 72 -1.15 0.15 7.10
C ILE A 72 -0.08 0.46 8.15
N ASP A 73 0.08 1.74 8.50
CA ASP A 73 0.95 2.21 9.56
C ASP A 73 0.20 2.29 10.90
N ARG A 74 0.43 1.30 11.75
CA ARG A 74 -0.23 1.15 13.06
C ARG A 74 0.21 2.20 14.09
N ARG A 75 1.20 3.04 13.79
CA ARG A 75 1.61 4.16 14.66
C ARG A 75 0.61 5.30 14.62
N HIS A 76 -0.18 5.38 13.56
CA HIS A 76 -1.21 6.40 13.37
C HIS A 76 -2.59 5.80 13.64
N GLY A 77 -3.54 6.61 14.10
CA GLY A 77 -4.92 6.16 14.32
C GLY A 77 -5.60 5.75 13.01
N GLU A 78 -6.45 4.73 13.06
CA GLU A 78 -7.14 4.14 11.90
C GLU A 78 -7.99 5.17 11.12
N GLU A 79 -8.44 6.22 11.79
CA GLU A 79 -9.23 7.32 11.21
C GLU A 79 -8.38 8.41 10.55
N THR A 80 -7.08 8.17 10.35
CA THR A 80 -6.16 9.16 9.76
C THR A 80 -5.70 8.74 8.37
N LYS A 81 -5.64 9.71 7.45
CA LYS A 81 -5.06 9.48 6.11
C LYS A 81 -3.64 8.90 6.17
N THR A 82 -2.88 9.33 7.17
CA THR A 82 -1.49 8.90 7.42
C THR A 82 -1.37 7.44 7.81
N HIS A 83 -2.44 6.81 8.29
CA HIS A 83 -2.50 5.38 8.60
C HIS A 83 -2.36 4.51 7.35
N HIS A 84 -2.80 5.01 6.19
CA HIS A 84 -2.74 4.28 4.93
C HIS A 84 -1.53 4.73 4.11
N LYS A 85 -0.66 3.79 3.75
CA LYS A 85 0.61 3.99 3.04
C LYS A 85 0.66 3.13 1.78
N PHE A 86 1.63 3.40 0.92
CA PHE A 86 1.84 2.66 -0.33
C PHE A 86 0.63 2.70 -1.28
N PRO A 87 0.28 3.90 -1.80
CA PRO A 87 -0.73 4.02 -2.84
C PRO A 87 -0.25 3.35 -4.13
N PHE A 88 -1.17 2.67 -4.83
CA PHE A 88 -0.87 1.93 -6.07
C PHE A 88 -1.78 2.26 -7.26
N GLY A 89 -2.72 3.19 -7.10
CA GLY A 89 -3.64 3.59 -8.15
C GLY A 89 -4.14 5.04 -7.99
N ASP A 90 -4.95 5.48 -8.95
CA ASP A 90 -5.48 6.84 -9.08
C ASP A 90 -6.94 6.98 -8.60
N PHE A 91 -7.40 6.04 -7.77
CA PHE A 91 -8.81 5.87 -7.36
C PHE A 91 -9.77 5.35 -8.44
N THR A 92 -9.30 5.14 -9.68
CA THR A 92 -10.12 4.59 -10.78
C THR A 92 -9.56 3.26 -11.26
N ALA A 93 -8.24 3.20 -11.48
CA ALA A 93 -7.53 2.04 -11.97
C ALA A 93 -6.24 1.81 -11.19
N LEU A 94 -5.76 0.57 -11.25
CA LEU A 94 -4.45 0.21 -10.72
C LEU A 94 -3.37 0.58 -11.72
N HIS A 95 -2.31 1.26 -11.29
CA HIS A 95 -1.21 1.64 -12.18
C HIS A 95 -0.01 0.72 -11.97
N ARG A 96 0.54 0.16 -13.05
CA ARG A 96 1.77 -0.65 -12.99
C ARG A 96 2.94 0.14 -12.40
N CYS A 97 3.06 1.42 -12.74
CA CYS A 97 4.08 2.31 -12.18
C CYS A 97 3.90 2.54 -10.67
N GLY A 98 2.66 2.53 -10.17
CA GLY A 98 2.33 2.60 -8.75
C GLY A 98 2.82 1.38 -7.99
N LEU A 99 2.51 0.17 -8.48
CA LEU A 99 3.01 -1.07 -7.87
C LEU A 99 4.55 -1.17 -7.88
N LEU A 100 5.20 -0.75 -8.96
CA LEU A 100 6.67 -0.68 -9.02
C LEU A 100 7.23 0.29 -7.97
N ALA A 101 6.59 1.45 -7.78
CA ALA A 101 6.99 2.40 -6.75
C ALA A 101 6.76 1.84 -5.34
N VAL A 102 5.66 1.12 -5.11
CA VAL A 102 5.40 0.42 -3.85
C VAL A 102 6.49 -0.61 -3.58
N LYS A 103 6.79 -1.48 -4.53
CA LYS A 103 7.86 -2.49 -4.42
C LYS A 103 9.21 -1.86 -4.09
N ALA A 104 9.62 -0.83 -4.85
CA ALA A 104 10.90 -0.16 -4.65
C ALA A 104 11.01 0.48 -3.25
N ARG A 105 9.95 1.16 -2.79
CA ARG A 105 9.92 1.76 -1.45
C ARG A 105 9.86 0.70 -0.34
N ALA A 106 9.08 -0.36 -0.54
CA ALA A 106 8.99 -1.46 0.43
C ALA A 106 10.36 -2.13 0.62
N HIS A 107 11.09 -2.36 -0.47
CA HIS A 107 12.44 -2.89 -0.45
C HIS A 107 13.41 -1.95 0.32
N GLU A 108 13.41 -0.66 -0.02
CA GLU A 108 14.28 0.35 0.61
C GLU A 108 14.09 0.45 2.13
N TYR A 109 12.86 0.30 2.61
CA TYR A 109 12.53 0.35 4.04
C TYR A 109 12.47 -1.03 4.72
N GLY A 110 12.73 -2.12 4.00
CA GLY A 110 12.74 -3.48 4.55
C GLY A 110 11.35 -4.07 4.87
N TYR A 111 10.29 -3.61 4.21
CA TYR A 111 8.93 -4.14 4.35
C TYR A 111 8.68 -5.33 3.41
N ALA A 112 9.31 -6.47 3.72
CA ALA A 112 9.27 -7.67 2.88
C ALA A 112 7.84 -8.14 2.53
N GLU A 113 6.89 -8.12 3.48
CA GLU A 113 5.50 -8.53 3.23
C GLU A 113 4.82 -7.68 2.14
N ILE A 114 5.07 -6.36 2.16
CA ILE A 114 4.50 -5.43 1.17
C ILE A 114 5.22 -5.58 -0.16
N GLU A 115 6.53 -5.78 -0.14
CA GLU A 115 7.34 -6.02 -1.34
C GLU A 115 6.87 -7.27 -2.09
N THR A 116 6.73 -8.40 -1.39
CA THR A 116 6.23 -9.66 -1.96
C THR A 116 4.83 -9.50 -2.52
N ALA A 117 3.91 -8.87 -1.77
CA ALA A 117 2.54 -8.64 -2.25
C ALA A 117 2.51 -7.77 -3.52
N ALA A 118 3.35 -6.73 -3.60
CA ALA A 118 3.45 -5.90 -4.79
C ALA A 118 4.05 -6.66 -5.98
N ASP A 119 5.04 -7.53 -5.75
CA ASP A 119 5.66 -8.38 -6.77
C ASP A 119 4.68 -9.41 -7.35
N GLU A 120 3.87 -10.03 -6.49
CA GLU A 120 2.80 -10.95 -6.91
C GLU A 120 1.76 -10.24 -7.79
N LEU A 121 1.34 -9.02 -7.41
CA LEU A 121 0.41 -8.24 -8.21
C LEU A 121 1.00 -7.85 -9.57
N LEU A 122 2.28 -7.45 -9.60
CA LEU A 122 2.99 -7.16 -10.86
C LEU A 122 3.06 -8.38 -11.77
N SER A 123 3.42 -9.54 -11.23
CA SER A 123 3.46 -10.80 -11.98
C SER A 123 2.11 -11.14 -12.59
N ARG A 124 1.01 -10.94 -11.86
CA ARG A 124 -0.36 -11.17 -12.38
C ARG A 124 -0.75 -10.23 -13.51
N ILE A 125 -0.18 -9.02 -13.55
CA ILE A 125 -0.42 -8.05 -14.63
C ILE A 125 0.39 -8.42 -15.87
N GLU A 126 1.63 -8.89 -15.71
CA GLU A 126 2.54 -9.21 -16.82
C GLU A 126 2.23 -10.55 -17.51
N ILE A 127 1.57 -11.48 -16.81
CA ILE A 127 1.17 -12.79 -17.36
C ILE A 127 -0.06 -12.70 -18.29
N LYS A 128 -0.80 -11.58 -18.25
CA LYS A 128 -2.04 -11.38 -19.00
C LYS A 128 -1.78 -10.88 -20.42
#